data_AF-X6CXQ2-F1
#
_entry.id   AF-X6CXQ2-F1
#
_cell.length_a   1.000
_cell.length_b   1.000
_cell.length_c   1.000
_cell.angle_alpha   90.00
_cell.angle_beta   90.00
_cell.angle_gamma   90.00
#
_symmetry.space_group_name_H-M   'P 1'
#
loop_
_entity.id
_entity.type
_entity.pdbx_description
1 polymer ?
#
loop_
_entity_poly.entity_id
_entity_poly.type
_entity_poly.pdbx_seq_one_letter_code
_entity_poly.pdbx_strand_id
1 'polypeptide(L)'
;MPGVPDEVIRACHDAIESAAAPFGATRVRVSSAGLVRQLSRDTISAPVEVSIDYVRQGSVETRQAPIKCELNATGSVIGLT
;
A
#
# COMPACT_ATOMS: atom_id res chain seq x y z
N MET A 1 -6.82 18.34 0.46
CA MET A 1 -5.71 18.37 1.44
C MET A 1 -4.51 17.70 0.79
N PRO A 2 -3.26 18.18 0.96
CA PRO A 2 -2.12 17.48 0.43
C PRO A 2 -1.94 16.17 1.20
N GLY A 3 -1.96 15.06 0.47
CA GLY A 3 -1.74 13.71 0.98
C GLY A 3 -0.99 12.92 -0.08
N VAL A 4 -1.07 11.61 -0.02
CA VAL A 4 -0.57 10.75 -1.10
C VAL A 4 -1.47 10.92 -2.33
N PRO A 5 -0.91 11.21 -3.53
CA PRO A 5 -1.70 11.31 -4.76
C PRO A 5 -2.44 10.01 -5.10
N ASP A 6 -3.61 10.12 -5.74
CA ASP A 6 -4.47 8.97 -6.03
C ASP A 6 -3.79 7.94 -6.94
N GLU A 7 -2.95 8.37 -7.88
CA GLU A 7 -2.17 7.48 -8.74
C GLU A 7 -1.17 6.65 -7.93
N VAL A 8 -0.58 7.24 -6.90
CA VAL A 8 0.34 6.54 -5.99
C VAL A 8 -0.45 5.59 -5.09
N ILE A 9 -1.62 6.01 -4.58
CA ILE A 9 -2.51 5.13 -3.80
C ILE A 9 -2.90 3.88 -4.61
N ARG A 10 -3.24 4.04 -5.90
CA ARG A 10 -3.57 2.92 -6.79
C ARG A 10 -2.38 1.99 -7.00
N ALA A 11 -1.20 2.54 -7.32
CA ALA A 11 0.00 1.72 -7.50
C ALA A 11 0.35 0.92 -6.23
N CYS A 12 0.22 1.54 -5.05
CA CYS A 12 0.42 0.86 -3.77
C CYS A 12 -0.65 -0.21 -3.52
N HIS A 13 -1.91 0.08 -3.84
CA HIS A 13 -3.01 -0.89 -3.74
C HIS A 13 -2.75 -2.13 -4.58
N ASP A 14 -2.42 -1.97 -5.87
CA ASP A 14 -2.14 -3.08 -6.79
C ASP A 14 -0.95 -3.94 -6.29
N ALA A 15 0.11 -3.29 -5.80
CA ALA A 15 1.29 -3.98 -5.28
C ALA A 15 0.98 -4.76 -3.99
N ILE A 16 0.21 -4.17 -3.07
CA ILE A 16 -0.20 -4.83 -1.82
C ILE A 16 -1.15 -5.99 -2.13
N GLU A 17 -2.11 -5.81 -3.04
CA GLU A 17 -3.03 -6.87 -3.46
C GLU A 17 -2.25 -8.05 -4.05
N SER A 18 -1.30 -7.80 -4.96
CA SER A 18 -0.43 -8.84 -5.51
C SER A 18 0.41 -9.54 -4.42
N ALA A 19 0.93 -8.80 -3.44
CA ALA A 19 1.73 -9.35 -2.35
C ALA A 19 0.88 -10.15 -1.34
N ALA A 20 -0.36 -9.76 -1.13
CA ALA A 20 -1.27 -10.33 -0.14
C ALA A 20 -2.09 -11.51 -0.69
N ALA A 21 -2.29 -11.60 -2.00
CA ALA A 21 -3.07 -12.67 -2.64
C ALA A 21 -2.61 -14.09 -2.28
N PRO A 22 -1.29 -14.42 -2.24
CA PRO A 22 -0.83 -15.75 -1.83
C PRO A 22 -1.20 -16.14 -0.39
N PHE A 23 -1.51 -15.15 0.46
CA PHE A 23 -1.89 -15.36 1.85
C PHE A 23 -3.41 -15.42 2.07
N GLY A 24 -4.21 -15.40 0.99
CA GLY A 24 -5.67 -15.48 1.06
C GLY A 24 -6.34 -14.13 1.37
N ALA A 25 -5.72 -13.02 0.96
CA ALA A 25 -6.37 -11.72 0.99
C ALA A 25 -7.61 -11.71 0.07
N THR A 26 -8.72 -11.19 0.59
CA THR A 26 -10.00 -11.11 -0.12
C THR A 26 -10.45 -9.69 -0.38
N ARG A 27 -9.91 -8.74 0.39
CA ARG A 27 -10.16 -7.31 0.18
C ARG A 27 -8.97 -6.53 0.70
N VAL A 28 -8.45 -5.64 -0.12
CA VAL A 28 -7.40 -4.69 0.23
C VAL A 28 -7.97 -3.28 0.13
N ARG A 29 -7.74 -2.48 1.17
CA ARG A 29 -8.06 -1.06 1.22
C ARG A 29 -6.78 -0.30 1.55
N VAL A 30 -6.52 0.75 0.78
CA VAL A 30 -5.36 1.63 0.96
C VAL A 30 -5.86 3.06 1.03
N SER A 31 -5.34 3.83 1.98
CA SER A 31 -5.65 5.25 2.11
C SER A 31 -4.39 6.03 2.49
N SER A 32 -4.37 7.33 2.21
CA SER A 32 -3.23 8.17 2.58
C SER A 32 -3.09 8.26 4.11
N ALA A 33 -1.89 8.01 4.62
CA ALA A 33 -1.55 8.19 6.03
C ALA A 33 -0.67 9.43 6.28
N GLY A 34 -0.48 10.28 5.27
CA GLY A 34 0.37 11.46 5.37
C GLY A 34 0.89 11.96 4.03
N LEU A 35 1.98 12.72 4.09
CA LEU A 35 2.61 13.33 2.92
C LEU A 35 3.68 12.41 2.33
N VAL A 36 3.75 12.38 1.00
CA VAL A 36 4.84 11.75 0.25
C VAL A 36 6.17 12.41 0.63
N ARG A 37 7.20 11.58 0.83
CA ARG A 37 8.56 12.00 1.14
C ARG A 37 9.49 11.57 0.02
N GLN A 38 10.33 12.48 -0.46
CA GLN A 38 11.37 12.12 -1.39
C GLN A 38 12.54 11.47 -0.64
N LEU A 39 12.91 10.25 -1.03
CA LEU A 39 14.07 9.53 -0.46
C LEU A 39 15.34 9.76 -1.29
N SER A 40 15.19 9.84 -2.62
CA SER A 40 16.28 10.09 -3.57
C SER A 40 15.74 10.84 -4.79
N ARG A 41 16.59 11.14 -5.79
CA ARG A 41 16.13 11.77 -7.05
C ARG A 41 15.03 10.96 -7.73
N ASP A 42 15.13 9.63 -7.66
CA ASP A 42 14.27 8.71 -8.40
C ASP A 42 13.42 7.83 -7.48
N THR A 43 13.32 8.17 -6.19
CA THR A 43 12.58 7.36 -5.21
C THR A 43 11.78 8.24 -4.27
N ILE A 44 10.50 7.92 -4.16
CA ILE A 44 9.59 8.49 -3.18
C ILE A 44 9.11 7.42 -2.21
N SER A 45 8.75 7.84 -1.00
CA SER A 45 8.09 7.04 0.01
C SER A 45 6.73 7.67 0.32
N ALA A 46 5.68 6.92 0.05
CA ALA A 46 4.31 7.30 0.31
C ALA A 46 3.81 6.58 1.57
N PRO A 47 3.55 7.29 2.68
CA PRO A 47 2.94 6.70 3.86
C PRO A 47 1.46 6.41 3.59
N VAL A 48 1.07 5.15 3.72
CA VAL A 48 -0.30 4.69 3.48
C VAL A 48 -0.80 3.83 4.63
N GLU A 49 -2.09 3.97 4.95
CA GLU A 49 -2.79 3.11 5.87
C GLU A 49 -3.41 1.97 5.07
N VAL A 50 -3.12 0.74 5.47
CA VAL A 50 -3.54 -0.45 4.75
C VAL A 50 -4.42 -1.31 5.64
N SER A 51 -5.57 -1.73 5.12
CA SER A 51 -6.47 -2.67 5.76
C SER A 51 -6.73 -3.84 4.81
N ILE A 52 -6.42 -5.06 5.27
CA ILE A 52 -6.55 -6.28 4.48
C ILE A 52 -7.44 -7.27 5.22
N ASP A 53 -8.47 -7.74 4.53
CA ASP A 53 -9.35 -8.81 5.01
C ASP A 53 -8.84 -10.16 4.48
N TYR A 54 -8.45 -11.05 5.39
CA TYR A 54 -8.02 -12.42 5.07
C TYR A 54 -9.11 -13.43 5.41
N VAL A 55 -9.33 -14.41 4.54
CA VAL A 55 -10.20 -15.56 4.90
C VAL A 55 -9.34 -16.67 5.49
N ARG A 56 -9.63 -17.02 6.75
CA ARG A 56 -9.00 -18.14 7.44
C ARG A 56 -10.07 -18.98 8.12
N GLN A 57 -10.12 -20.27 7.77
CA GLN A 57 -11.01 -21.27 8.40
C GLN A 57 -12.49 -20.83 8.49
N GLY A 58 -12.99 -20.17 7.45
CA GLY A 58 -14.38 -19.70 7.38
C GLY A 58 -14.67 -18.40 8.12
N SER A 59 -13.66 -17.76 8.72
CA SER A 59 -13.75 -16.43 9.34
C SER A 59 -12.94 -15.39 8.56
N VAL A 60 -13.37 -14.13 8.63
CA VAL A 60 -12.63 -12.99 8.07
C VAL A 60 -11.81 -12.35 9.19
N GLU A 61 -10.50 -12.28 9.00
CA GLU A 61 -9.55 -11.58 9.87
C GLU A 61 -9.11 -10.29 9.17
N THR A 62 -9.47 -9.13 9.72
CA THR A 62 -9.00 -7.83 9.22
C THR A 62 -7.68 -7.47 9.91
N ARG A 63 -6.62 -7.26 9.13
CA ARG A 63 -5.35 -6.74 9.60
C ARG A 63 -5.15 -5.34 9.07
N GLN A 64 -4.81 -4.41 9.96
CA GLN A 64 -4.60 -3.03 9.61
C GLN A 64 -3.27 -2.53 10.17
N ALA A 65 -2.51 -1.83 9.33
CA ALA A 65 -1.26 -1.20 9.73
C ALA A 65 -0.90 -0.05 8.78
N PRO A 66 -0.23 1.00 9.29
CA PRO A 66 0.47 1.95 8.45
C PRO A 66 1.72 1.30 7.85
N ILE A 67 1.96 1.53 6.57
CA ILE A 67 3.20 1.14 5.89
C ILE A 67 3.74 2.29 5.04
N LYS A 68 4.98 2.15 4.60
CA LYS A 68 5.63 2.96 3.59
C LYS A 68 5.61 2.21 2.28
N CYS A 69 5.01 2.82 1.27
CA CYS A 69 5.07 2.35 -0.10
C CYS A 69 6.15 3.13 -0.84
N GLU A 70 7.20 2.47 -1.29
CA GLU A 70 8.33 3.08 -1.99
C GLU A 70 8.14 2.91 -3.50
N LEU A 71 8.23 4.01 -4.23
CA LEU A 71 8.04 4.04 -5.68
C LEU A 71 9.25 4.66 -6.36
N ASN A 72 9.59 4.12 -7.53
CA ASN A 72 10.61 4.71 -8.38
C ASN A 72 10.05 5.90 -9.20
N ALA A 73 10.91 6.55 -9.99
CA ALA A 73 10.54 7.69 -10.84
C ALA A 73 9.45 7.37 -11.89
N THR A 74 9.24 6.10 -12.24
CA THR A 74 8.17 5.69 -13.17
C THR A 74 6.83 5.43 -12.46
N GLY A 75 6.76 5.63 -11.14
CA GLY A 75 5.57 5.34 -10.34
C GLY A 75 5.38 3.86 -10.06
N SER A 76 6.40 3.03 -10.28
CA SER A 76 6.35 1.60 -9.98
C SER A 76 6.76 1.35 -8.53
N VAL A 77 6.01 0.51 -7.82
CA VAL A 77 6.32 0.13 -6.44
C VAL A 77 7.55 -0.78 -6.41
N ILE A 78 8.54 -0.38 -5.63
CA ILE A 78 9.81 -1.11 -5.45
C ILE A 78 10.03 -1.59 -4.01
N GLY A 79 9.18 -1.16 -3.07
CA GLY A 79 9.25 -1.57 -1.67
C GLY A 79 7.96 -1.32 -0.90
N LEU A 80 7.68 -2.19 0.07
CA LEU A 80 6.57 -2.07 1.03
C LEU A 80 7.14 -2.37 2.42
N THR A 81 7.12 -1.39 3.34
CA THR A 81 7.88 -1.45 4.61
C THR A 81 7.12 -0.89 5.80
#